data_AF-R7HB40-F1
#
_entry.id   AF-R7HB40-F1
#
_cell.length_a   1.000
_cell.length_b   1.000
_cell.length_c   1.000
_cell.angle_alpha   90.00
_cell.angle_beta   90.00
_cell.angle_gamma   90.00
#
_symmetry.space_group_name_H-M   'P 1'
#
loop_
_entity.id
_entity.type
_entity.pdbx_description
1 polymer ?
#
loop_
_entity_poly.entity_id
_entity_poly.type
_entity_poly.pdbx_seq_one_letter_code
_entity_poly.pdbx_strand_id
1 'polypeptide(L)'
;MGLFKDNKSESRQFFEPDIQPDILEEKKEMLSEGEQLGSDIDRVINERSNDIEHMDILDDDSVEETAVITAGLTVTGNLDSTGSIDIYGTVEGDVSCMGKLTVSGVVRGAIGANEVFANDAQIEGDIHATGSVKIGKGTVIIGDLYGTSAVIAGAVKGNIDIEGPVIVDSTAIVVGDMKFKTVQINNGATIEGRCSQCYGDVNTEAVFQKNPFAKAEQKAEPAEVAEETDMQ
;
A
#
# COMPACT_ATOMS: atom_id res chain seq x y z
N MET A 1 -45.88 -2.10 62.17
CA MET A 1 -44.57 -1.72 61.60
C MET A 1 -44.66 -1.98 60.12
N GLY A 2 -44.99 -0.95 59.33
CA GLY A 2 -45.40 -1.05 57.93
C GLY A 2 -44.28 -0.64 56.97
N LEU A 3 -44.23 -1.33 55.84
CA LEU A 3 -43.25 -1.26 54.77
C LEU A 3 -43.55 -0.15 53.71
N PHE A 4 -42.48 0.21 52.99
CA PHE A 4 -42.37 0.82 51.65
C PHE A 4 -43.04 2.18 51.37
N LYS A 5 -42.23 3.17 50.95
CA LYS A 5 -42.13 3.64 49.55
C LYS A 5 -41.21 4.87 49.43
N ASP A 6 -40.42 4.85 48.37
CA ASP A 6 -39.65 5.97 47.82
C ASP A 6 -40.54 7.19 47.57
N ASN A 7 -40.01 8.38 47.89
CA ASN A 7 -40.74 9.64 47.71
C ASN A 7 -39.78 10.80 47.42
N LYS A 8 -40.04 11.44 46.25
CA LYS A 8 -40.00 12.88 45.94
C LYS A 8 -38.75 13.71 46.25
N SER A 9 -38.23 14.36 45.21
CA SER A 9 -38.26 15.84 44.98
C SER A 9 -36.91 16.44 45.33
N GLU A 10 -36.28 17.31 44.54
CA GLU A 10 -36.79 18.63 44.17
C GLU A 10 -36.13 19.17 42.89
N SER A 11 -36.97 19.93 42.17
CA SER A 11 -36.75 20.90 41.12
C SER A 11 -35.87 22.10 41.51
N ARG A 12 -35.20 22.71 40.52
CA ARG A 12 -35.01 24.17 40.27
C ARG A 12 -33.96 24.35 39.14
N GLN A 13 -34.03 25.26 38.17
CA GLN A 13 -34.97 26.30 37.74
C GLN A 13 -34.32 26.99 36.50
N PHE A 14 -35.09 27.81 35.76
CA PHE A 14 -34.67 28.84 34.78
C PHE A 14 -34.40 28.35 33.33
N PHE A 15 -34.86 29.01 32.26
CA PHE A 15 -35.41 30.36 32.03
C PHE A 15 -36.23 30.29 30.71
N GLU A 16 -37.47 30.79 30.68
CA GLU A 16 -38.21 31.06 29.43
C GLU A 16 -37.88 32.47 28.94
N PRO A 17 -37.83 32.68 27.61
CA PRO A 17 -38.24 33.97 27.07
C PRO A 17 -39.41 33.85 26.10
N ASP A 18 -40.36 34.76 26.30
CA ASP A 18 -41.58 35.04 25.56
C ASP A 18 -41.38 35.19 24.05
N ILE A 19 -42.26 34.56 23.26
CA ILE A 19 -42.51 34.96 21.86
C ILE A 19 -44.02 35.15 21.70
N GLN A 20 -44.36 36.32 21.17
CA GLN A 20 -45.71 36.91 21.07
C GLN A 20 -46.72 36.10 20.24
N PRO A 21 -48.02 36.26 20.58
CA PRO A 21 -49.13 35.62 19.88
C PRO A 21 -49.47 36.42 18.61
N ASP A 22 -49.80 35.72 17.53
CA ASP A 22 -50.68 36.15 16.42
C ASP A 22 -50.20 35.51 15.13
N ILE A 23 -50.61 34.26 14.85
CA ILE A 23 -51.38 33.84 13.64
C ILE A 23 -51.92 32.42 13.90
N LEU A 24 -52.99 32.30 14.71
CA LEU A 24 -53.68 31.03 15.04
C LEU A 24 -54.96 30.82 14.21
N GLU A 25 -55.21 31.61 13.16
CA GLU A 25 -56.54 31.64 12.53
C GLU A 25 -56.55 31.30 11.04
N GLU A 26 -55.72 30.34 10.63
CA GLU A 26 -55.86 29.61 9.35
C GLU A 26 -55.79 28.08 9.53
N LYS A 27 -56.01 27.58 10.75
CA LYS A 27 -55.93 26.14 11.08
C LYS A 27 -57.24 25.56 11.61
N LYS A 28 -58.35 25.95 10.99
CA LYS A 28 -59.70 25.51 11.42
C LYS A 28 -60.65 25.02 10.32
N GLU A 29 -60.11 24.63 9.16
CA GLU A 29 -60.90 23.99 8.09
C GLU A 29 -60.43 22.58 7.68
N MET A 30 -59.60 21.88 8.47
CA MET A 30 -59.17 20.51 8.10
C MET A 30 -59.15 19.52 9.27
N LEU A 31 -60.21 19.54 10.10
CA LEU A 31 -60.43 18.57 11.18
C LEU A 31 -61.87 18.02 11.12
N SER A 32 -62.23 17.32 10.05
CA SER A 32 -63.35 16.36 10.07
C SER A 32 -63.31 15.26 8.98
N GLU A 33 -62.14 14.94 8.43
CA GLU A 33 -61.93 13.69 7.66
C GLU A 33 -60.75 12.93 8.27
N GLY A 34 -60.87 12.64 9.57
CA GLY A 34 -60.22 11.48 10.14
C GLY A 34 -60.97 10.22 9.70
N GLU A 35 -60.25 9.11 9.64
CA GLU A 35 -60.72 7.73 9.43
C GLU A 35 -60.55 7.08 8.04
N GLN A 36 -59.72 7.61 7.14
CA GLN A 36 -59.28 6.76 6.01
C GLN A 36 -57.87 6.99 5.45
N LEU A 37 -56.91 7.39 6.28
CA LEU A 37 -55.49 7.47 5.86
C LEU A 37 -54.51 7.03 6.97
N GLY A 38 -54.96 6.12 7.83
CA GLY A 38 -54.16 5.52 8.90
C GLY A 38 -53.53 4.18 8.54
N SER A 39 -53.41 3.84 7.24
CA SER A 39 -52.79 2.58 6.78
C SER A 39 -51.59 2.77 5.84
N ASP A 40 -51.19 4.00 5.53
CA ASP A 40 -50.17 4.25 4.48
C ASP A 40 -48.88 4.91 4.96
N ILE A 41 -48.68 5.09 6.27
CA ILE A 41 -47.42 5.69 6.79
C ILE A 41 -46.53 4.67 7.54
N ASP A 42 -47.08 3.55 8.02
CA ASP A 42 -46.26 2.39 8.47
C ASP A 42 -45.85 1.45 7.33
N ARG A 43 -46.36 1.68 6.10
CA ARG A 43 -46.03 0.87 4.92
C ARG A 43 -44.86 1.42 4.10
N VAL A 44 -44.54 2.71 4.23
CA VAL A 44 -43.47 3.36 3.43
C VAL A 44 -42.10 3.29 4.10
N ILE A 45 -42.01 2.91 5.38
CA ILE A 45 -40.73 2.69 6.08
C ILE A 45 -40.34 1.20 6.11
N ASN A 46 -41.26 0.27 5.79
CA ASN A 46 -40.98 -1.17 5.84
C ASN A 46 -41.08 -1.90 4.48
N GLU A 47 -41.07 -1.17 3.35
CA GLU A 47 -40.96 -1.73 1.99
C GLU A 47 -39.70 -1.21 1.26
N ARG A 48 -38.60 -0.97 1.99
CA ARG A 48 -37.24 -0.72 1.43
C ARG A 48 -36.21 -1.78 1.83
N SER A 49 -36.67 -3.01 2.03
CA SER A 49 -35.80 -4.12 2.48
C SER A 49 -35.75 -5.32 1.54
N ASN A 50 -36.17 -5.21 0.28
CA ASN A 50 -36.15 -6.36 -0.65
C ASN A 50 -35.57 -6.07 -2.06
N ASP A 51 -34.64 -5.12 -2.17
CA ASP A 51 -33.79 -4.97 -3.37
C ASP A 51 -32.32 -5.26 -3.02
N ILE A 52 -32.06 -6.39 -2.37
CA ILE A 52 -30.72 -6.99 -2.33
C ILE A 52 -30.80 -8.32 -3.07
N GLU A 53 -31.27 -8.29 -4.31
CA GLU A 53 -30.98 -9.36 -5.24
C GLU A 53 -29.58 -9.12 -5.79
N HIS A 54 -28.69 -10.04 -5.39
CA HIS A 54 -27.36 -10.34 -5.94
C HIS A 54 -26.73 -9.24 -6.79
N MET A 55 -25.86 -8.45 -6.16
CA MET A 55 -24.76 -7.85 -6.89
C MET A 55 -23.89 -9.02 -7.34
N ASP A 56 -23.87 -9.28 -8.65
CA ASP A 56 -23.00 -10.27 -9.27
C ASP A 56 -21.60 -10.08 -8.68
N ILE A 57 -21.19 -11.07 -7.88
CA ILE A 57 -19.79 -11.30 -7.60
C ILE A 57 -19.20 -11.41 -9.00
N LEU A 58 -18.34 -10.45 -9.37
CA LEU A 58 -17.41 -10.70 -10.45
C LEU A 58 -16.67 -11.94 -9.99
N ASP A 59 -17.05 -13.10 -10.54
CA ASP A 59 -16.24 -14.29 -10.48
C ASP A 59 -14.89 -13.85 -11.04
N ASP A 60 -13.98 -13.52 -10.13
CA ASP A 60 -12.56 -13.51 -10.44
C ASP A 60 -12.28 -14.96 -10.82
N ASP A 61 -12.38 -15.26 -12.12
CA ASP A 61 -12.02 -16.55 -12.71
C ASP A 61 -10.51 -16.84 -12.57
N SER A 62 -9.84 -16.27 -11.55
CA SER A 62 -8.71 -16.97 -10.97
C SER A 62 -9.31 -18.17 -10.24
N VAL A 63 -9.22 -19.33 -10.87
CA VAL A 63 -9.22 -20.57 -10.10
C VAL A 63 -8.13 -20.39 -9.05
N GLU A 64 -8.51 -20.03 -7.82
CA GLU A 64 -7.60 -19.96 -6.67
C GLU A 64 -7.22 -21.40 -6.25
N GLU A 65 -6.79 -22.20 -7.22
CA GLU A 65 -6.17 -23.48 -6.97
C GLU A 65 -4.88 -23.19 -6.22
N THR A 66 -4.90 -23.52 -4.94
CA THR A 66 -3.75 -23.34 -4.06
C THR A 66 -3.22 -24.71 -3.68
N ALA A 67 -2.04 -25.04 -4.17
CA ALA A 67 -1.32 -26.22 -3.72
C ALA A 67 -0.71 -25.95 -2.35
N VAL A 68 -0.94 -26.82 -1.37
CA VAL A 68 -0.42 -26.63 -0.01
C VAL A 68 0.60 -27.70 0.34
N ILE A 69 1.83 -27.29 0.61
CA ILE A 69 2.90 -28.15 1.11
C ILE A 69 2.94 -28.00 2.63
N THR A 70 2.36 -28.98 3.32
CA THR A 70 2.31 -29.01 4.79
C THR A 70 3.71 -29.12 5.41
N ALA A 71 3.87 -28.69 6.66
CA ALA A 71 5.17 -28.65 7.36
C ALA A 71 5.91 -30.01 7.44
N GLY A 72 5.17 -31.13 7.44
CA GLY A 72 5.74 -32.48 7.48
C GLY A 72 6.13 -33.04 6.11
N LEU A 73 5.81 -32.34 5.02
CA LEU A 73 6.08 -32.77 3.66
C LEU A 73 7.46 -32.24 3.22
N THR A 74 8.28 -33.14 2.70
CA THR A 74 9.51 -32.78 1.97
C THR A 74 9.30 -33.11 0.51
N VAL A 75 9.42 -32.09 -0.35
CA VAL A 75 9.34 -32.24 -1.80
C VAL A 75 10.74 -32.15 -2.37
N THR A 76 11.12 -33.16 -3.16
CA THR A 76 12.39 -33.19 -3.89
C THR A 76 12.11 -33.23 -5.38
N GLY A 77 12.58 -32.23 -6.12
CA GLY A 77 12.32 -32.04 -7.55
C GLY A 77 11.63 -30.71 -7.84
N ASN A 78 11.38 -30.46 -9.13
CA ASN A 78 10.83 -29.19 -9.58
C ASN A 78 9.30 -29.17 -9.42
N LEU A 79 8.78 -28.04 -8.95
CA LEU A 79 7.36 -27.75 -8.81
C LEU A 79 6.97 -26.78 -9.93
N ASP A 80 5.94 -27.14 -10.70
CA ASP A 80 5.32 -26.24 -11.67
C ASP A 80 3.80 -26.24 -11.43
N SER A 81 3.24 -25.05 -11.20
CA SER A 81 1.82 -24.88 -10.93
C SER A 81 1.27 -23.68 -11.71
N THR A 82 0.09 -23.84 -12.29
CA THR A 82 -0.64 -22.73 -12.90
C THR A 82 -1.36 -21.86 -11.85
N GLY A 83 -1.53 -22.39 -10.63
CA GLY A 83 -2.20 -21.70 -9.53
C GLY A 83 -1.24 -21.08 -8.52
N SER A 84 -1.75 -20.87 -7.31
CA SER A 84 -0.98 -20.40 -6.16
C SER A 84 -0.35 -21.59 -5.40
N ILE A 85 0.71 -21.34 -4.65
CA ILE A 85 1.36 -22.37 -3.84
C ILE A 85 1.66 -21.81 -2.44
N ASP A 86 1.28 -22.56 -1.42
CA ASP A 86 1.65 -22.29 -0.03
C ASP A 86 2.64 -23.35 0.46
N ILE A 87 3.83 -22.92 0.87
CA ILE A 87 4.92 -23.77 1.32
C ILE A 87 5.17 -23.58 2.81
N TYR A 88 4.72 -24.54 3.62
CA TYR A 88 5.04 -24.62 5.05
C TYR A 88 6.14 -25.65 5.35
N GLY A 89 6.35 -26.60 4.44
CA GLY A 89 7.32 -27.70 4.57
C GLY A 89 8.70 -27.37 4.02
N THR A 90 9.38 -28.41 3.53
CA THR A 90 10.68 -28.28 2.87
C THR A 90 10.55 -28.58 1.39
N VAL A 91 11.11 -27.72 0.54
CA VAL A 91 11.19 -27.93 -0.91
C VAL A 91 12.64 -27.85 -1.34
N GLU A 92 13.11 -28.89 -2.02
CA GLU A 92 14.43 -28.98 -2.62
C GLU A 92 14.28 -29.18 -4.13
N GLY A 93 14.41 -28.09 -4.88
CA GLY A 93 14.17 -28.01 -6.32
C GLY A 93 13.59 -26.65 -6.71
N ASP A 94 13.47 -26.41 -8.01
CA ASP A 94 12.97 -25.15 -8.54
C ASP A 94 11.45 -25.06 -8.39
N VAL A 95 10.93 -23.89 -8.03
CA VAL A 95 9.49 -23.64 -7.83
C VAL A 95 9.02 -22.61 -8.84
N SER A 96 8.10 -23.01 -9.72
CA SER A 96 7.47 -22.17 -10.73
C SER A 96 5.97 -22.09 -10.47
N CYS A 97 5.43 -20.89 -10.29
CA CYS A 97 3.98 -20.69 -10.20
C CYS A 97 3.54 -19.42 -10.91
N MET A 98 2.38 -19.47 -11.57
CA MET A 98 1.82 -18.28 -12.26
C MET A 98 1.03 -17.36 -11.31
N GLY A 99 0.65 -17.87 -10.14
CA GLY A 99 -0.11 -17.13 -9.12
C GLY A 99 0.74 -16.55 -7.99
N LYS A 100 0.19 -16.62 -6.78
CA LYS A 100 0.84 -16.17 -5.55
C LYS A 100 1.60 -17.33 -4.91
N LEU A 101 2.84 -17.08 -4.53
CA LEU A 101 3.66 -17.99 -3.76
C LEU A 101 3.76 -17.51 -2.31
N THR A 102 3.27 -18.30 -1.37
CA THR A 102 3.47 -18.08 0.07
C THR A 102 4.53 -19.05 0.57
N VAL A 103 5.57 -18.56 1.25
CA VAL A 103 6.62 -19.39 1.83
C VAL A 103 6.75 -19.10 3.33
N SER A 104 6.67 -20.15 4.13
CA SER A 104 6.89 -20.15 5.59
C SER A 104 7.77 -21.30 6.08
N GLY A 105 8.37 -22.04 5.14
CA GLY A 105 9.26 -23.15 5.42
C GLY A 105 10.66 -22.94 4.83
N VAL A 106 11.28 -24.04 4.39
CA VAL A 106 12.61 -24.02 3.77
C VAL A 106 12.48 -24.30 2.28
N VAL A 107 13.04 -23.43 1.45
CA VAL A 107 13.09 -23.62 -0.02
C VAL A 107 14.52 -23.51 -0.48
N ARG A 108 14.98 -24.53 -1.21
CA ARG A 108 16.31 -24.56 -1.84
C ARG A 108 16.13 -24.77 -3.33
N GLY A 109 16.42 -23.74 -4.12
CA GLY A 109 16.22 -23.75 -5.57
C GLY A 109 15.80 -22.37 -6.09
N ALA A 110 15.71 -22.25 -7.41
CA ALA A 110 15.22 -21.02 -8.03
C ALA A 110 13.70 -20.91 -7.87
N ILE A 111 13.23 -19.70 -7.57
CA ILE A 111 11.80 -19.40 -7.40
C ILE A 111 11.34 -18.48 -8.53
N GLY A 112 10.35 -18.91 -9.29
CA GLY A 112 9.64 -18.12 -10.29
C GLY A 112 8.17 -17.96 -9.90
N ALA A 113 7.73 -16.74 -9.63
CA ALA A 113 6.34 -16.47 -9.28
C ALA A 113 5.85 -15.12 -9.82
N ASN A 114 4.53 -14.89 -9.85
CA ASN A 114 4.04 -13.55 -10.09
C ASN A 114 4.14 -12.68 -8.83
N GLU A 115 3.66 -13.22 -7.70
CA GLU A 115 3.83 -12.60 -6.40
C GLU A 115 4.51 -13.55 -5.42
N VAL A 116 5.50 -13.05 -4.69
CA VAL A 116 6.20 -13.82 -3.65
C VAL A 116 5.93 -13.20 -2.30
N PHE A 117 5.41 -14.00 -1.37
CA PHE A 117 5.20 -13.64 0.02
C PHE A 117 5.95 -14.62 0.92
N ALA A 118 7.00 -14.16 1.60
CA ALA A 118 7.82 -15.02 2.44
C ALA A 118 7.78 -14.55 3.89
N ASN A 119 7.24 -15.36 4.81
CA ASN A 119 7.12 -15.02 6.23
C ASN A 119 7.64 -16.16 7.09
N ASP A 120 8.61 -15.89 7.97
CA ASP A 120 9.33 -16.91 8.75
C ASP A 120 9.95 -18.03 7.87
N ALA A 121 10.40 -17.68 6.65
CA ALA A 121 10.95 -18.62 5.68
C ALA A 121 12.48 -18.59 5.59
N GLN A 122 13.08 -19.69 5.16
CA GLN A 122 14.48 -19.76 4.78
C GLN A 122 14.59 -20.12 3.30
N ILE A 123 15.03 -19.15 2.48
CA ILE A 123 15.13 -19.32 1.03
C ILE A 123 16.61 -19.25 0.63
N GLU A 124 17.07 -20.30 -0.05
CA GLU A 124 18.40 -20.37 -0.63
C GLU A 124 18.26 -20.59 -2.14
N GLY A 125 18.57 -19.54 -2.90
CA GLY A 125 18.37 -19.52 -4.35
C GLY A 125 17.84 -18.17 -4.83
N ASP A 126 17.82 -18.00 -6.15
CA ASP A 126 17.42 -16.75 -6.79
C ASP A 126 15.89 -16.66 -6.89
N ILE A 127 15.35 -15.46 -6.70
CA ILE A 127 13.92 -15.18 -6.75
C ILE A 127 13.63 -14.29 -7.95
N HIS A 128 12.87 -14.82 -8.90
CA HIS A 128 12.35 -14.13 -10.06
C HIS A 128 10.85 -13.90 -9.89
N ALA A 129 10.48 -12.70 -9.44
CA ALA A 129 9.09 -12.28 -9.36
C ALA A 129 8.74 -11.37 -10.54
N THR A 130 7.67 -11.64 -11.29
CA THR A 130 7.22 -10.68 -12.32
C THR A 130 6.50 -9.48 -11.71
N GLY A 131 5.87 -9.65 -10.56
CA GLY A 131 5.08 -8.64 -9.87
C GLY A 131 5.73 -8.14 -8.59
N SER A 132 5.11 -8.43 -7.45
CA SER A 132 5.51 -7.90 -6.15
C SER A 132 6.21 -8.95 -5.28
N VAL A 133 7.24 -8.51 -4.56
CA VAL A 133 7.95 -9.33 -3.58
C VAL A 133 7.74 -8.75 -2.17
N LYS A 134 7.24 -9.57 -1.25
CA LYS A 134 6.97 -9.20 0.13
C LYS A 134 7.72 -10.14 1.05
N ILE A 135 8.76 -9.62 1.68
CA ILE A 135 9.58 -10.36 2.63
C ILE A 135 9.15 -9.93 4.03
N GLY A 136 8.46 -10.83 4.73
CA GLY A 136 8.08 -10.68 6.13
C GLY A 136 9.27 -10.78 7.08
N LYS A 137 8.98 -10.50 8.35
CA LYS A 137 9.91 -10.68 9.47
C LYS A 137 10.30 -12.15 9.62
N GLY A 138 11.45 -12.42 10.23
CA GLY A 138 11.93 -13.79 10.47
C GLY A 138 12.41 -14.53 9.22
N THR A 139 12.17 -13.97 8.03
CA THR A 139 12.63 -14.56 6.77
C THR A 139 14.10 -14.25 6.51
N VAL A 140 14.85 -15.27 6.06
CA VAL A 140 16.24 -15.15 5.62
C VAL A 140 16.35 -15.61 4.17
N ILE A 141 16.84 -14.74 3.30
CA ILE A 141 17.03 -15.01 1.87
C ILE A 141 18.52 -14.93 1.55
N ILE A 142 19.03 -15.97 0.90
CA ILE A 142 20.40 -16.03 0.38
C ILE A 142 20.28 -16.28 -1.13
N GLY A 143 20.48 -15.22 -1.92
CA GLY A 143 20.30 -15.25 -3.36
C GLY A 143 19.93 -13.88 -3.92
N ASP A 144 19.90 -13.77 -5.24
CA ASP A 144 19.53 -12.53 -5.92
C ASP A 144 18.00 -12.38 -5.99
N LEU A 145 17.52 -11.13 -5.90
CA LEU A 145 16.10 -10.77 -5.91
C LEU A 145 15.78 -9.95 -7.15
N TYR A 146 14.84 -10.41 -7.97
CA TYR A 146 14.36 -9.72 -9.16
C TYR A 146 12.86 -9.48 -9.10
N GLY A 147 12.40 -8.30 -9.51
CA GLY A 147 10.98 -8.03 -9.73
C GLY A 147 10.57 -6.56 -9.87
N THR A 148 9.26 -6.31 -9.85
CA THR A 148 8.72 -4.96 -10.14
C THR A 148 8.61 -4.09 -8.89
N SER A 149 8.25 -4.65 -7.74
CA SER A 149 8.18 -3.91 -6.47
C SER A 149 8.56 -4.80 -5.30
N ALA A 150 9.14 -4.23 -4.25
CA ALA A 150 9.57 -5.00 -3.09
C ALA A 150 9.25 -4.32 -1.76
N VAL A 151 8.79 -5.11 -0.79
CA VAL A 151 8.69 -4.73 0.63
C VAL A 151 9.55 -5.70 1.41
N ILE A 152 10.53 -5.18 2.15
CA ILE A 152 11.53 -5.98 2.84
C ILE A 152 11.44 -5.70 4.33
N ALA A 153 11.06 -6.70 5.13
CA ALA A 153 11.08 -6.65 6.60
C ALA A 153 11.99 -7.72 7.23
N GLY A 154 12.54 -8.62 6.42
CA GLY A 154 13.45 -9.70 6.84
C GLY A 154 14.92 -9.44 6.51
N ALA A 155 15.71 -10.50 6.56
CA ALA A 155 17.12 -10.47 6.20
C ALA A 155 17.32 -10.96 4.75
N VAL A 156 17.98 -10.17 3.92
CA VAL A 156 18.27 -10.50 2.52
C VAL A 156 19.76 -10.34 2.27
N LYS A 157 20.39 -11.40 1.76
CA LYS A 157 21.79 -11.41 1.36
C LYS A 157 21.91 -11.75 -0.12
N GLY A 158 22.31 -10.78 -0.92
CA GLY A 158 22.42 -10.91 -2.37
C GLY A 158 22.16 -9.58 -3.07
N ASN A 159 22.17 -9.61 -4.40
CA ASN A 159 21.88 -8.42 -5.19
C ASN A 159 20.37 -8.28 -5.37
N ILE A 160 19.88 -7.06 -5.24
CA ILE A 160 18.46 -6.75 -5.40
C ILE A 160 18.33 -5.87 -6.64
N ASP A 161 17.55 -6.33 -7.62
CA ASP A 161 17.26 -5.60 -8.85
C ASP A 161 15.75 -5.44 -9.00
N ILE A 162 15.23 -4.26 -8.62
CA ILE A 162 13.80 -3.97 -8.62
C ILE A 162 13.52 -2.76 -9.53
N GLU A 163 12.65 -2.91 -10.52
CA GLU A 163 12.41 -1.81 -11.47
C GLU A 163 11.54 -0.68 -10.91
N GLY A 164 10.84 -0.92 -9.81
CA GLY A 164 9.90 0.00 -9.20
C GLY A 164 10.27 0.45 -7.78
N PRO A 165 9.27 0.71 -6.92
CA PRO A 165 9.48 1.16 -5.56
C PRO A 165 9.91 0.01 -4.64
N VAL A 166 10.89 0.29 -3.78
CA VAL A 166 11.34 -0.60 -2.71
C VAL A 166 11.05 0.04 -1.35
N ILE A 167 10.39 -0.69 -0.47
CA ILE A 167 10.12 -0.26 0.91
C ILE A 167 10.90 -1.18 1.85
N VAL A 168 11.78 -0.58 2.65
CA VAL A 168 12.57 -1.29 3.65
C VAL A 168 11.98 -0.99 5.01
N ASP A 169 11.49 -2.03 5.70
CA ASP A 169 10.87 -1.94 7.02
C ASP A 169 11.93 -1.81 8.13
N SER A 170 11.47 -1.45 9.32
CA SER A 170 12.27 -1.21 10.52
C SER A 170 13.13 -2.40 10.98
N THR A 171 12.75 -3.63 10.65
CA THR A 171 13.48 -4.85 11.03
C THR A 171 14.34 -5.43 9.91
N ALA A 172 14.37 -4.76 8.75
CA ALA A 172 15.04 -5.28 7.58
C ALA A 172 16.56 -5.21 7.70
N ILE A 173 17.23 -6.26 7.23
CA ILE A 173 18.69 -6.32 7.12
C ILE A 173 19.01 -6.70 5.69
N VAL A 174 19.62 -5.79 4.93
CA VAL A 174 20.02 -6.05 3.54
C VAL A 174 21.52 -6.02 3.44
N VAL A 175 22.12 -7.08 2.91
CA VAL A 175 23.56 -7.18 2.67
C VAL A 175 23.81 -7.50 1.19
N GLY A 176 24.26 -6.51 0.44
CA GLY A 176 24.50 -6.62 -1.01
C GLY A 176 24.18 -5.34 -1.78
N ASP A 177 24.35 -5.40 -3.09
CA ASP A 177 24.09 -4.26 -3.96
C ASP A 177 22.60 -4.17 -4.31
N MET A 178 22.02 -2.97 -4.22
CA MET A 178 20.60 -2.73 -4.44
C MET A 178 20.40 -1.75 -5.60
N LYS A 179 19.63 -2.15 -6.61
CA LYS A 179 19.17 -1.31 -7.71
C LYS A 179 17.66 -1.15 -7.64
N PHE A 180 17.20 0.11 -7.71
CA PHE A 180 15.78 0.43 -7.63
C PHE A 180 15.42 1.72 -8.35
N LYS A 181 14.12 1.94 -8.62
CA LYS A 181 13.63 3.24 -9.10
C LYS A 181 13.43 4.23 -7.97
N THR A 182 12.83 3.81 -6.86
CA THR A 182 12.69 4.64 -5.66
C THR A 182 12.84 3.76 -4.42
N VAL A 183 13.36 4.31 -3.33
CA VAL A 183 13.48 3.59 -2.06
C VAL A 183 12.87 4.41 -0.94
N GLN A 184 12.13 3.74 -0.06
CA GLN A 184 11.69 4.25 1.23
C GLN A 184 12.31 3.38 2.32
N ILE A 185 13.06 4.00 3.23
CA ILE A 185 13.73 3.31 4.32
C ILE A 185 13.09 3.76 5.63
N ASN A 186 12.54 2.81 6.38
CA ASN A 186 11.99 3.06 7.71
C ASN A 186 13.09 3.03 8.79
N ASN A 187 12.83 3.68 9.91
CA ASN A 187 13.77 3.74 11.02
C ASN A 187 14.06 2.33 11.58
N GLY A 188 15.34 1.97 11.68
CA GLY A 188 15.80 0.67 12.19
C GLY A 188 16.31 -0.28 11.11
N ALA A 189 15.98 -0.03 9.84
CA ALA A 189 16.52 -0.79 8.73
C ALA A 189 18.05 -0.67 8.66
N THR A 190 18.73 -1.80 8.48
CA THR A 190 20.18 -1.86 8.27
C THR A 190 20.46 -2.30 6.84
N ILE A 191 21.21 -1.49 6.10
CA ILE A 191 21.60 -1.79 4.71
C ILE A 191 23.12 -1.70 4.61
N GLU A 192 23.75 -2.78 4.20
CA GLU A 192 25.19 -2.88 3.98
C GLU A 192 25.45 -3.22 2.50
N GLY A 193 25.83 -2.21 1.73
CA GLY A 193 26.18 -2.38 0.32
C GLY A 193 26.00 -1.11 -0.49
N ARG A 194 26.08 -1.23 -1.82
CA ARG A 194 25.90 -0.09 -2.71
C ARG A 194 24.44 0.00 -3.17
N CYS A 195 23.79 1.11 -2.84
CA CYS A 195 22.48 1.45 -3.39
C CYS A 195 22.64 2.33 -4.64
N SER A 196 22.04 1.94 -5.76
CA SER A 196 22.09 2.69 -7.02
C SER A 196 20.68 2.87 -7.60
N GLN A 197 20.28 4.12 -7.82
CA GLN A 197 19.00 4.44 -8.42
C GLN A 197 19.15 4.50 -9.95
N CYS A 198 19.00 3.35 -10.63
CA CYS A 198 19.31 3.22 -12.06
C CYS A 198 18.10 3.48 -12.98
N TYR A 199 16.88 3.40 -12.44
CA TYR A 199 15.62 3.51 -13.18
C TYR A 199 14.90 4.85 -12.95
N GLY A 200 15.54 5.79 -12.27
CA GLY A 200 15.03 7.14 -12.08
C GLY A 200 15.36 8.01 -13.29
N ASP A 201 14.42 8.83 -13.73
CA ASP A 201 14.58 9.84 -14.79
C ASP A 201 15.48 11.04 -14.37
N VAL A 202 16.48 10.79 -13.52
CA VAL A 202 17.31 11.84 -12.91
C VAL A 202 18.67 11.83 -13.58
N ASN A 203 18.82 12.65 -14.62
CA ASN A 203 20.12 12.91 -15.22
C ASN A 203 20.94 13.83 -14.29
N THR A 204 21.75 13.21 -13.42
CA THR A 204 22.58 13.89 -12.41
C THR A 204 23.55 14.90 -13.03
N GLU A 205 24.01 14.68 -14.26
CA GLU A 205 24.94 15.59 -14.95
C GLU A 205 24.33 16.97 -15.27
N ALA A 206 23.02 17.04 -15.49
CA ALA A 206 22.34 18.30 -15.82
C ALA A 206 22.07 19.19 -14.58
N VAL A 207 21.93 18.59 -13.39
CA VAL A 207 21.60 19.31 -12.15
C VAL A 207 22.82 20.06 -11.59
N PHE A 208 24.01 19.49 -11.73
CA PHE A 208 25.25 20.08 -11.18
C PHE A 208 25.98 21.01 -12.16
N GLN A 209 25.53 21.18 -13.41
CA GLN A 209 26.14 22.10 -14.38
C GLN A 209 25.85 23.59 -14.11
N LYS A 210 24.90 23.92 -13.24
CA LYS A 210 24.59 25.32 -12.91
C LYS A 210 25.36 25.76 -11.67
N ASN A 211 26.63 26.11 -11.86
CA ASN A 211 27.50 26.60 -10.79
C ASN A 211 26.98 27.97 -10.26
N PRO A 212 26.48 28.08 -9.00
CA PRO A 212 25.88 29.31 -8.49
C PRO A 212 26.91 30.36 -8.00
N PHE A 213 28.21 30.07 -8.10
CA PHE A 213 29.30 30.91 -7.58
C PHE A 213 30.27 31.45 -8.65
N ALA A 214 29.92 31.40 -9.94
CA ALA A 214 30.74 32.05 -10.97
C ALA A 214 30.65 33.57 -10.81
N LYS A 215 31.67 34.16 -10.15
CA LYS A 215 31.90 35.61 -10.12
C LYS A 215 31.94 36.16 -11.54
N ALA A 216 31.18 37.22 -11.78
CA ALA A 216 31.26 38.02 -12.99
C ALA A 216 32.64 38.68 -13.07
N GLU A 217 33.52 38.18 -13.93
CA GLU A 217 34.63 38.98 -14.45
C GLU A 217 34.18 39.65 -15.74
N GLN A 218 33.95 40.95 -15.57
CA GLN A 218 33.59 41.92 -16.59
C GLN A 218 34.75 42.03 -17.58
N LYS A 219 34.58 41.52 -18.80
CA LYS A 219 35.53 41.75 -19.90
C LYS A 219 35.37 43.19 -20.36
N ALA A 220 36.21 44.09 -19.84
CA ALA A 220 36.43 45.40 -20.43
C ALA A 220 37.08 45.21 -21.81
N GLU A 221 36.42 45.69 -22.87
CA GLU A 221 37.05 45.95 -24.15
C GLU A 221 38.14 47.01 -23.96
N PRO A 222 39.40 46.77 -24.39
CA PRO A 222 40.32 47.86 -24.59
C PRO A 222 39.90 48.65 -25.83
N ALA A 223 39.59 49.93 -25.63
CA ALA A 223 39.58 50.92 -26.69
C ALA A 223 41.00 51.05 -27.24
N GLU A 224 41.21 50.66 -28.49
CA GLU A 224 42.43 50.97 -29.22
C GLU A 224 42.16 52.05 -30.26
N VAL A 225 43.10 52.98 -30.30
CA VAL A 225 42.99 54.39 -30.66
C VAL A 225 43.14 54.59 -32.16
N ALA A 226 42.46 55.62 -32.67
CA ALA A 226 42.60 56.15 -34.01
C ALA A 226 44.06 56.45 -34.38
N GLU A 227 44.46 56.12 -35.60
CA GLU A 227 45.53 56.83 -36.29
C GLU A 227 45.00 57.29 -37.66
N GLU A 228 45.02 58.61 -37.84
CA GLU A 228 44.66 59.34 -39.05
C GLU A 228 45.68 59.10 -40.16
N THR A 229 45.25 59.06 -41.43
CA THR A 229 45.92 59.84 -42.50
C THR A 229 45.08 59.94 -43.79
N ASP A 230 45.05 61.17 -44.31
CA ASP A 230 44.88 61.61 -45.71
C ASP A 230 43.52 61.47 -46.44
N MET A 231 42.84 62.61 -46.65
CA MET A 231 42.94 63.32 -47.95
C MET A 231 42.11 64.62 -48.01
N GLN A 232 42.82 65.70 -48.41
CA GLN A 232 42.41 66.96 -49.06
C GLN A 232 41.83 68.11 -48.23
#